data_AF-A0A5S3VTM0-F1
#
_entry.id   AF-A0A5S3VTM0-F1
#
_cell.length_a   1.000
_cell.length_b   1.000
_cell.length_c   1.000
_cell.angle_alpha   90.00
_cell.angle_beta   90.00
_cell.angle_gamma   90.00
#
_symmetry.space_group_name_H-M   'P 1'
#
loop_
_entity.id
_entity.type
_entity.pdbx_description
1 polymer ?
#
loop_
_entity_poly.entity_id
_entity_poly.type
_entity_poly.pdbx_seq_one_letter_code
_entity_poly.pdbx_strand_id
1 'polypeptide(L)' 'MLRVSIDERPHWREQAKAHGFEFHTMYGEKYWDESAYYQFTLKQIEQDLEDPSDELHQMLLHLVDLVCND' A
#
# COMPACT_ATOMS: atom_id res chain seq x y z
N MET A 1 -4.13 6.95 12.29
CA MET A 1 -4.57 6.97 10.89
C MET A 1 -5.86 7.77 10.81
N LEU A 2 -5.93 8.72 9.87
CA LEU A 2 -7.13 9.51 9.56
C LEU A 2 -7.42 9.40 8.06
N ARG A 3 -8.66 9.06 7.70
CA ARG A 3 -9.12 9.10 6.29
C ARG A 3 -9.67 10.49 5.99
N VAL A 4 -9.13 11.16 4.98
CA VAL A 4 -9.54 12.50 4.57
C VAL A 4 -10.14 12.43 3.17
N SER A 5 -11.42 12.77 3.04
CA SER A 5 -12.10 12.85 1.74
C SER A 5 -11.63 14.07 0.95
N ILE A 6 -11.47 13.91 -0.35
CA ILE A 6 -11.07 14.95 -1.30
C ILE A 6 -11.81 14.76 -2.63
N ASP A 7 -11.84 15.82 -3.44
CA ASP A 7 -12.23 15.67 -4.84
C ASP A 7 -11.14 14.90 -5.61
N GLU A 8 -11.55 14.03 -6.51
CA GLU A 8 -10.61 13.31 -7.38
C GLU A 8 -9.78 14.30 -8.19
N ARG A 9 -8.48 14.03 -8.32
CA ARG A 9 -7.58 14.89 -9.10
C ARG A 9 -8.05 14.97 -10.56
N PRO A 10 -8.05 16.15 -11.19
CA PRO A 10 -8.40 16.27 -12.60
C PRO A 10 -7.53 15.38 -13.48
N HIS A 11 -8.14 14.72 -14.46
CA HIS A 11 -7.47 13.91 -15.47
C HIS A 11 -6.58 12.76 -14.93
N TRP A 12 -6.85 12.29 -13.71
CA TRP A 12 -6.00 11.29 -13.06
C TRP A 12 -5.97 9.96 -13.81
N ARG A 13 -7.07 9.58 -14.49
CA ARG A 13 -7.17 8.34 -15.28
C ARG A 13 -6.33 8.42 -16.56
N GLU A 14 -6.37 9.56 -17.26
CA GLU A 14 -5.54 9.80 -18.43
C GLU A 14 -4.05 9.79 -18.05
N GLN A 15 -3.70 10.40 -16.91
CA GLN A 15 -2.34 10.36 -16.38
C GLN A 15 -1.91 8.94 -16.00
N ALA A 16 -2.75 8.20 -15.27
CA ALA A 16 -2.51 6.80 -14.93
C ALA A 16 -2.21 5.97 -16.19
N LYS A 17 -3.04 6.11 -17.22
CA LYS A 17 -2.83 5.44 -18.51
C LYS A 17 -1.53 5.87 -19.20
N ALA A 18 -1.20 7.17 -19.18
CA ALA A 18 0.03 7.70 -19.79
C ALA A 18 1.30 7.15 -19.11
N HIS A 19 1.24 6.82 -17.83
CA HIS A 19 2.33 6.21 -17.06
C HIS A 19 2.31 4.68 -17.05
N GLY A 20 1.42 4.04 -17.82
CA GLY A 20 1.29 2.58 -17.88
C GLY A 20 0.60 1.96 -16.67
N PHE A 21 -0.08 2.75 -15.84
CA PHE A 21 -0.89 2.26 -14.73
C PHE A 21 -2.29 1.86 -15.21
N GLU A 22 -2.39 0.71 -15.87
CA GLU A 22 -3.66 0.21 -16.44
C GLU A 22 -4.64 -0.32 -15.39
N PHE A 23 -4.13 -0.63 -14.20
CA PHE A 23 -4.91 -1.20 -13.10
C PHE A 23 -5.67 -0.18 -12.27
N HIS A 24 -5.86 1.06 -12.75
CA HIS A 24 -6.66 2.04 -12.03
C HIS A 24 -8.15 1.63 -11.89
N THR A 25 -8.64 0.78 -12.80
CA THR A 25 -9.98 0.21 -12.81
C THR A 25 -9.87 -1.28 -13.14
N MET A 26 -10.41 -2.14 -12.29
CA MET A 26 -10.43 -3.60 -12.50
C MET A 26 -11.87 -4.10 -12.50
N TYR A 27 -12.23 -4.94 -13.47
CA TYR A 27 -13.57 -5.55 -13.57
C TYR A 27 -14.74 -4.55 -13.61
N GLY A 28 -14.51 -3.32 -14.11
CA GLY A 28 -15.51 -2.25 -14.11
C GLY A 28 -15.60 -1.47 -12.79
N GLU A 29 -14.87 -1.89 -11.76
CA GLU A 29 -14.82 -1.25 -10.45
C GLU A 29 -13.54 -0.44 -10.26
N LYS A 30 -13.62 0.58 -9.40
CA LYS A 30 -12.47 1.41 -9.05
C LYS A 30 -11.48 0.57 -8.20
N TYR A 31 -10.30 0.31 -8.73
CA TYR A 31 -9.22 -0.34 -7.98
C TYR A 31 -8.41 0.70 -7.19
N TRP A 32 -8.13 1.84 -7.82
CA TRP A 32 -7.41 2.95 -7.20
C TRP A 32 -8.37 4.08 -6.80
N ASP A 33 -8.51 4.35 -5.50
CA ASP A 33 -9.46 5.33 -4.96
C ASP A 33 -8.89 6.75 -4.75
N GLU A 34 -8.98 7.63 -5.76
CA GLU A 34 -8.63 9.08 -5.64
C GLU A 34 -9.61 9.94 -4.83
N SER A 35 -10.67 9.39 -4.21
CA SER A 35 -11.67 10.18 -3.46
C SER A 35 -11.23 10.50 -2.01
N ALA A 36 -10.12 9.93 -1.57
CA ALA A 36 -9.59 10.16 -0.24
C ALA A 36 -8.10 9.85 -0.18
N TYR A 37 -7.45 10.33 0.87
CA TYR A 37 -6.14 9.84 1.29
C TYR A 37 -6.15 9.48 2.77
N TYR A 38 -5.13 8.71 3.18
CA TYR A 38 -4.92 8.37 4.58
C TYR A 38 -3.72 9.14 5.12
N GLN A 39 -3.92 9.81 6.25
CA GLN A 39 -2.88 10.50 6.99
C GLN A 39 -2.44 9.66 8.18
N PHE A 40 -1.13 9.57 8.37
CA PHE A 40 -0.49 8.91 9.49
C PHE A 40 0.48 9.88 10.18
N THR A 41 0.67 9.71 11.48
CA THR A 41 1.80 10.33 12.17
C THR A 41 3.07 9.51 11.90
N LEU A 42 4.25 10.12 12.07
CA LEU A 42 5.51 9.38 11.91
C LEU A 42 5.58 8.16 12.85
N LYS A 43 5.14 8.33 14.11
CA LYS A 43 5.01 7.22 15.07
C LYS A 43 4.18 6.05 14.52
N GLN A 44 3.05 6.34 13.88
CA GLN A 44 2.19 5.28 13.31
C GLN A 44 2.83 4.58 12.12
N ILE A 45 3.67 5.28 11.36
CA ILE A 45 4.40 4.69 10.26
C ILE A 45 5.49 3.77 10.82
N GLU A 46 6.38 4.32 11.65
CA GLU A 46 7.56 3.59 12.13
C GLU A 46 7.16 2.45 13.09
N GLN A 47 6.38 2.75 14.13
CA GLN A 47 6.16 1.79 15.23
C GLN A 47 4.96 0.88 15.01
N ASP A 48 3.91 1.39 14.35
CA ASP A 48 2.66 0.63 14.21
C ASP A 48 2.59 -0.14 12.87
N LEU A 49 3.45 0.18 11.89
CA LEU A 49 3.46 -0.48 10.56
C LEU A 49 4.82 -1.07 10.20
N GLU A 50 5.89 -0.27 10.21
CA GLU A 50 7.21 -0.72 9.76
C GLU A 50 7.83 -1.74 10.72
N ASP A 51 7.95 -1.41 12.00
CA ASP A 51 8.52 -2.29 13.04
C ASP A 51 7.86 -3.69 13.08
N PRO A 52 6.51 -3.82 13.20
CA PRO A 52 5.88 -5.14 13.22
C PRO A 52 5.96 -5.88 11.87
N SER A 53 6.03 -5.14 10.75
CA SER A 53 6.23 -5.77 9.43
C SER A 53 7.62 -6.37 9.29
N ASP A 54 8.65 -5.68 9.79
CA ASP A 54 10.02 -6.20 9.82
C ASP A 54 10.13 -7.40 10.76
N GLU A 55 9.53 -7.35 11.96
CA GLU A 55 9.50 -8.49 12.89
C GLU A 55 8.93 -9.75 12.21
N LEU A 56 7.77 -9.63 11.56
CA LEU A 56 7.16 -10.74 10.82
C LEU A 56 8.05 -11.21 9.66
N HIS A 57 8.71 -10.29 8.95
CA HIS A 57 9.64 -10.63 7.89
C HIS A 57 10.82 -11.44 8.42
N GLN A 58 11.44 -11.02 9.53
CA GLN A 58 12.55 -11.74 10.16
C GLN A 58 12.12 -13.14 10.64
N MET A 59 10.92 -13.27 11.21
CA MET A 59 10.37 -14.57 11.59
C MET A 59 10.24 -15.52 10.39
N LEU A 60 9.78 -14.99 9.24
CA LEU A 60 9.66 -15.78 8.00
C LEU A 60 11.03 -16.18 7.44
N LEU A 61 12.01 -15.28 7.45
CA LEU A 61 13.38 -15.60 7.04
C LEU A 61 13.99 -16.69 7.93
N HIS A 62 13.78 -16.60 9.24
CA HIS A 62 14.24 -17.62 10.17
C HIS A 62 13.61 -18.99 9.88
N LEU A 63 12.29 -19.03 9.61
CA LEU A 63 11.62 -20.28 9.23
C LEU A 63 12.19 -20.88 7.94
N VAL A 64 12.45 -20.06 6.93
CA VAL A 64 13.05 -20.52 5.67
C VAL A 64 14.43 -21.12 5.92
N ASP A 65 15.26 -20.48 6.75
CA ASP A 65 16.59 -20.99 7.11
C ASP A 65 16.51 -22.35 7.80
N LEU A 66 15.57 -22.52 8.75
CA LEU A 66 15.35 -23.81 9.41
C LEU A 66 14.95 -24.91 8.42
N VAL A 67 14.01 -24.62 7.51
CA VAL A 67 13.50 -25.62 6.55
C VAL A 67 14.53 -26.00 5.48
N CYS A 68 15.37 -25.05 5.06
CA CYS A 68 16.38 -25.31 4.03
C CYS A 68 17.64 -26.02 4.55
N ASN A 69 17.90 -25.98 5.85
CA ASN A 69 19.08 -26.58 6.48
C ASN A 69 18.81 -27.88 7.27
N ASP A 70 17.57 -28.38 7.24
CA ASP A 70 17.16 -29.71 7.73
C ASP A 70 17.36 -30.80 6.66
#